data_AF-A0A1E7EKN2-F1
#
_entry.id   AF-A0A1E7EKN2-F1
#
_cell.length_a   1.000
_cell.length_b   1.000
_cell.length_c   1.000
_cell.angle_alpha   90.00
_cell.angle_beta   90.00
_cell.angle_gamma   90.00
#
_symmetry.space_group_name_H-M   'P 1'
#
loop_
_entity.id
_entity.type
_entity.pdbx_description
1 polymer ?
#
loop_
_entity_poly.entity_id
_entity_poly.type
_entity_poly.pdbx_seq_one_letter_code
_entity_poly.pdbx_strand_id
1 'polypeptide(L)'
;MMMSQYNKNRCTTVCYYYLIILTTNYLVVLVAAFSSSSNNSNNHGDYFTSRLPLMDFHHHNHNHQSSLSSHYYNTGSSSCTQLFAAAASTKSKSKSSTTVVDDDDDDDNMMMKLRILKLIEPTKRGLATTSIQKINIEKEIRILEESCSLKLNEPARDIRMGGLWEVLYTTAPPPSNGQLGPFIGIANQKIDLENGTYSNILEIGGSKKPWLTAVLNASWEEWDGTLLEEKEGNGGEKKWKDAVVNVDDDDDSKDDVTATNEDVIDYGATSWKVDFKTITIRLFDIPLLKQQFKEGTSRVWRMSYLDNDTRIVRAGRTGKGEDDVVFYMIRKGN
;
A
#
# COMPACT_ATOMS: atom_id res chain seq x y z
N MET A 1 61.47 30.84 14.51
CA MET A 1 61.14 29.52 15.08
C MET A 1 59.78 29.61 15.76
N MET A 2 58.71 29.30 15.02
CA MET A 2 57.37 28.94 15.49
C MET A 2 56.59 28.56 14.23
N MET A 3 56.41 27.25 14.00
CA MET A 3 55.53 26.72 12.95
C MET A 3 54.15 26.50 13.56
N SER A 4 53.15 27.23 13.08
CA SER A 4 51.74 26.95 13.33
C SER A 4 51.25 26.01 12.23
N GLN A 5 50.93 24.76 12.57
CA GLN A 5 50.30 23.83 11.65
C GLN A 5 48.79 23.98 11.72
N TYR A 6 48.21 24.41 10.59
CA TYR A 6 46.79 24.55 10.36
C TYR A 6 46.22 23.19 9.95
N ASN A 7 45.40 22.58 10.82
CA ASN A 7 44.81 21.26 10.57
C ASN A 7 43.56 21.42 9.69
N LYS A 8 43.66 20.99 8.43
CA LYS A 8 42.61 21.17 7.41
C LYS A 8 41.81 19.87 7.29
N ASN A 9 40.76 19.73 8.11
CA ASN A 9 39.79 18.64 7.97
C ASN A 9 39.02 18.81 6.65
N ARG A 10 39.45 18.10 5.60
CA ARG A 10 38.70 17.99 4.35
C ARG A 10 37.58 16.97 4.55
N CYS A 11 36.35 17.46 4.60
CA CYS A 11 35.15 16.65 4.42
C CYS A 11 35.10 16.22 2.94
N THR A 12 35.40 14.94 2.65
CA THR A 12 35.24 14.38 1.30
C THR A 12 33.77 14.04 1.07
N THR A 13 33.06 14.94 0.40
CA THR A 13 31.77 14.63 -0.22
C THR A 13 32.01 13.65 -1.37
N VAL A 14 31.55 12.40 -1.22
CA VAL A 14 31.54 11.41 -2.31
C VAL A 14 30.32 11.70 -3.18
N CYS A 15 30.53 12.35 -4.33
CA CYS A 15 29.51 12.47 -5.35
C CYS A 15 29.52 11.21 -6.23
N TYR A 16 28.43 10.44 -6.21
CA TYR A 16 28.22 9.36 -7.16
C TYR A 16 27.72 9.95 -8.48
N TYR A 17 28.49 9.79 -9.55
CA TYR A 17 28.05 10.11 -10.91
C TYR A 17 27.67 8.82 -11.62
N TYR A 18 26.42 8.74 -12.08
CA TYR A 18 26.00 7.71 -13.02
C TYR A 18 26.35 8.18 -14.42
N LEU A 19 27.34 7.55 -15.05
CA LEU A 19 27.68 7.81 -16.45
C LEU A 19 26.95 6.79 -17.33
N ILE A 20 25.86 7.23 -17.95
CA ILE A 20 25.17 6.44 -18.99
C ILE A 20 25.87 6.75 -20.31
N ILE A 21 26.78 5.86 -20.75
CA ILE A 21 27.39 5.98 -22.08
C ILE A 21 26.48 5.28 -23.08
N LEU A 22 25.76 6.07 -23.87
CA LEU A 22 25.07 5.59 -25.06
C LEU A 22 26.08 5.53 -26.20
N THR A 23 26.60 4.34 -26.51
CA THR A 23 27.25 4.11 -27.81
C THR A 23 26.25 3.45 -28.74
N THR A 24 26.34 3.79 -30.02
CA THR A 24 25.32 3.55 -31.06
C THR A 24 24.94 2.08 -31.31
N ASN A 25 25.54 1.10 -30.64
CA ASN A 25 25.23 -0.31 -30.89
C ASN A 25 25.10 -1.22 -29.66
N TYR A 26 25.36 -0.78 -28.43
CA TYR A 26 25.12 -1.60 -27.23
C TYR A 26 24.84 -0.73 -26.00
N LEU A 27 23.75 -1.04 -25.27
CA LEU A 27 23.55 -0.54 -23.92
C LEU A 27 24.40 -1.39 -22.96
N VAL A 28 25.62 -0.96 -22.69
CA VAL A 28 26.46 -1.55 -21.64
C VAL A 28 26.17 -0.82 -20.33
N VAL A 29 25.34 -1.41 -19.46
CA VAL A 29 25.20 -0.96 -18.07
C VAL A 29 26.38 -1.54 -17.29
N LEU A 30 27.46 -0.75 -17.20
CA LEU A 30 28.67 -1.16 -16.49
C LEU A 30 28.48 -0.84 -14.99
N VAL A 31 28.07 -1.85 -14.21
CA VAL A 31 28.06 -1.78 -12.74
C VAL A 31 29.47 -2.11 -12.25
N ALA A 32 30.34 -1.10 -12.14
CA ALA A 32 31.66 -1.29 -11.55
C ALA A 32 31.55 -1.26 -10.01
N ALA A 33 31.60 -2.43 -9.38
CA ALA A 33 31.94 -2.53 -7.96
C ALA A 33 33.46 -2.69 -7.83
N PHE A 34 34.16 -1.64 -7.37
CA PHE A 34 35.53 -1.77 -6.91
C PHE A 34 35.59 -1.60 -5.40
N SER A 35 35.91 -2.68 -4.69
CA SER A 35 36.47 -2.61 -3.33
C SER A 35 37.71 -3.48 -3.28
N SER A 36 38.87 -2.84 -3.29
CA SER A 36 40.06 -3.36 -2.64
C SER A 36 40.97 -2.21 -2.28
N SER A 37 40.92 -1.82 -1.00
CA SER A 37 42.04 -1.17 -0.34
C SER A 37 42.57 -2.15 0.68
N SER A 38 43.74 -2.72 0.35
CA SER A 38 44.59 -3.47 1.26
C SER A 38 45.11 -2.52 2.33
N ASN A 39 44.98 -2.89 3.61
CA ASN A 39 45.93 -2.43 4.64
C ASN A 39 46.01 -3.42 5.81
N ASN A 40 47.07 -4.22 5.76
CA ASN A 40 48.12 -4.32 6.78
C ASN A 40 47.66 -4.44 8.24
N SER A 41 47.57 -5.67 8.73
CA SER A 41 47.52 -5.99 10.16
C SER A 41 48.91 -5.85 10.78
N ASN A 42 49.09 -4.84 11.63
CA ASN A 42 50.13 -4.86 12.66
C ASN A 42 49.52 -4.50 14.01
N ASN A 43 49.90 -5.32 14.99
CA ASN A 43 49.53 -5.31 16.40
C ASN A 43 49.55 -3.93 17.07
N HIS A 44 48.58 -3.68 17.96
CA HIS A 44 48.81 -3.62 19.41
C HIS A 44 47.48 -3.43 20.15
N GLY A 45 47.27 -4.24 21.19
CA GLY A 45 46.20 -4.01 22.16
C GLY A 45 46.52 -2.82 23.06
N ASP A 46 45.47 -2.20 23.57
CA ASP A 46 45.41 -1.74 24.95
C ASP A 46 43.96 -1.38 25.33
N TYR A 47 43.54 -1.91 26.47
CA TYR A 47 42.30 -1.59 27.14
C TYR A 47 42.41 -0.17 27.71
N PHE A 48 41.51 0.73 27.34
CA PHE A 48 41.27 1.93 28.13
C PHE A 48 39.77 2.23 28.22
N THR A 49 39.26 2.06 29.43
CA THR A 49 37.97 2.55 29.90
C THR A 49 38.01 4.07 30.02
N SER A 50 37.02 4.75 29.46
CA SER A 50 36.62 6.08 29.94
C SER A 50 35.12 6.28 29.79
N ARG A 51 34.48 6.45 30.94
CA ARG A 51 33.12 6.94 31.12
C ARG A 51 33.01 8.41 30.69
N LEU A 52 31.76 8.80 30.40
CA LEU A 52 31.07 10.09 30.57
C LEU A 52 30.43 10.58 29.26
N PRO A 53 29.35 11.41 29.30
CA PRO A 53 28.25 11.43 30.26
C PRO A 53 26.86 11.39 29.56
N LEU A 54 25.86 11.05 30.37
CA LEU A 54 24.43 11.16 30.11
C LEU A 54 24.06 12.63 29.82
N MET A 55 23.44 12.93 28.68
CA MET A 55 22.78 14.21 28.44
C MET A 55 21.27 14.02 28.50
N ASP A 56 20.68 14.62 29.52
CA ASP A 56 19.25 14.86 29.66
C ASP A 56 18.78 15.85 28.59
N PHE A 57 17.83 15.44 27.76
CA PHE A 57 17.04 16.36 26.94
C PHE A 57 15.67 16.57 27.58
N HIS A 58 15.51 17.73 28.24
CA HIS A 58 14.20 18.31 28.52
C HIS A 58 13.59 18.82 27.21
N HIS A 59 12.47 18.26 26.78
CA HIS A 59 11.59 18.89 25.81
C HIS A 59 10.39 19.52 26.52
N HIS A 60 10.38 20.85 26.51
CA HIS A 60 9.22 21.67 26.84
C HIS A 60 8.14 21.46 25.77
N ASN A 61 7.00 20.94 26.22
CA ASN A 61 5.79 20.76 25.43
C ASN A 61 4.97 22.06 25.50
N HIS A 62 5.03 22.90 24.47
CA HIS A 62 4.14 24.05 24.34
C HIS A 62 2.90 23.65 23.52
N ASN A 63 1.82 23.37 24.24
CA ASN A 63 0.47 23.31 23.70
C ASN A 63 0.05 24.70 23.21
N HIS A 64 -0.18 24.84 21.91
CA HIS A 64 -1.03 25.90 21.35
C HIS A 64 -2.29 25.26 20.79
N GLN A 65 -3.37 25.32 21.59
CA GLN A 65 -4.73 25.15 21.11
C GLN A 65 -5.10 26.40 20.31
N SER A 66 -5.35 26.24 19.01
CA SER A 66 -6.06 27.22 18.20
C SER A 66 -7.43 26.66 17.85
N SER A 67 -8.44 27.11 18.59
CA SER A 67 -9.85 26.94 18.27
C SER A 67 -10.18 27.75 17.01
N LEU A 68 -10.59 27.09 15.94
CA LEU A 68 -11.25 27.73 14.81
C LEU A 68 -12.73 27.33 14.83
N SER A 69 -13.53 28.24 15.39
CA SER A 69 -14.97 28.32 15.20
C SER A 69 -15.24 28.91 13.81
N SER A 70 -15.90 28.16 12.93
CA SER A 70 -16.43 28.71 11.68
C SER A 70 -17.93 28.93 11.84
N HIS A 71 -18.32 30.16 12.14
CA HIS A 71 -19.66 30.69 11.93
C HIS A 71 -19.94 30.80 10.43
N TYR A 72 -20.94 30.07 9.93
CA TYR A 72 -21.54 30.35 8.63
C TYR A 72 -22.63 31.40 8.81
N TYR A 73 -22.43 32.55 8.16
CA TYR A 73 -23.44 33.60 8.04
C TYR A 73 -24.51 33.15 7.04
N ASN A 74 -25.76 33.14 7.53
CA ASN A 74 -26.97 33.09 6.72
C ASN A 74 -27.46 34.53 6.52
N THR A 75 -27.49 35.02 5.28
CA THR A 75 -28.07 36.33 4.96
C THR A 75 -28.80 36.31 3.61
N GLY A 76 -30.11 36.56 3.67
CA GLY A 76 -30.88 37.36 2.70
C GLY A 76 -31.36 36.62 1.45
N SER A 77 -32.64 36.29 1.36
CA SER A 77 -33.73 37.20 0.96
C SER A 77 -33.99 37.18 -0.55
N SER A 78 -35.09 36.57 -0.97
CA SER A 78 -36.03 37.27 -1.86
C SER A 78 -37.44 36.68 -1.76
N SER A 79 -38.33 37.60 -1.42
CA SER A 79 -39.79 37.51 -1.40
C SER A 79 -40.34 37.34 -2.82
N CYS A 80 -41.33 36.47 -2.99
CA CYS A 80 -42.36 36.64 -4.01
C CYS A 80 -43.69 36.11 -3.48
N THR A 81 -44.59 37.04 -3.16
CA THR A 81 -45.96 36.79 -2.75
C THR A 81 -46.85 36.70 -3.99
N GLN A 82 -47.66 35.65 -4.13
CA GLN A 82 -49.14 35.69 -4.19
C GLN A 82 -49.78 34.54 -5.00
N LEU A 83 -50.68 33.84 -4.30
CA LEU A 83 -52.04 33.41 -4.70
C LEU A 83 -52.21 32.62 -6.01
N PHE A 84 -52.74 31.38 -5.91
CA PHE A 84 -54.13 31.08 -6.31
C PHE A 84 -54.59 29.68 -5.85
N ALA A 85 -55.80 29.68 -5.29
CA ALA A 85 -56.90 28.72 -5.41
C ALA A 85 -56.71 27.21 -5.20
N ALA A 86 -57.58 26.72 -4.32
CA ALA A 86 -57.90 25.33 -4.04
C ALA A 86 -58.47 24.58 -5.27
N ALA A 87 -58.09 23.32 -5.41
CA ALA A 87 -58.92 22.28 -6.02
C ALA A 87 -58.61 20.95 -5.33
N ALA A 88 -59.55 20.50 -4.51
CA ALA A 88 -59.58 19.15 -3.98
C ALA A 88 -59.80 18.17 -5.13
N SER A 89 -58.87 17.22 -5.31
CA SER A 89 -59.06 16.08 -6.19
C SER A 89 -58.61 14.82 -5.48
N THR A 90 -59.59 13.97 -5.24
CA THR A 90 -59.54 12.65 -4.61
C THR A 90 -58.71 11.68 -5.45
N LYS A 91 -57.63 11.12 -4.89
CA LYS A 91 -56.96 9.94 -5.45
C LYS A 91 -56.58 8.94 -4.35
N SER A 92 -57.44 7.94 -4.24
CA SER A 92 -57.16 6.52 -4.01
C SER A 92 -55.76 6.14 -3.49
N LYS A 93 -55.73 5.74 -2.21
CA LYS A 93 -54.68 4.92 -1.59
C LYS A 93 -54.50 3.62 -2.39
N SER A 94 -53.43 3.54 -3.17
CA SER A 94 -52.79 2.27 -3.52
C SER A 94 -51.51 2.17 -2.68
N LYS A 95 -51.49 1.20 -1.75
CA LYS A 95 -50.28 0.82 -1.01
C LYS A 95 -49.35 0.11 -1.99
N SER A 96 -48.55 0.88 -2.72
CA SER A 96 -47.34 0.37 -3.36
C SER A 96 -46.26 0.35 -2.29
N SER A 97 -45.90 -0.85 -1.84
CA SER A 97 -44.74 -1.11 -1.01
C SER A 97 -43.49 -0.95 -1.86
N THR A 98 -43.18 0.29 -2.22
CA THR A 98 -41.90 0.66 -2.79
C THR A 98 -40.92 0.69 -1.63
N THR A 99 -40.05 -0.31 -1.55
CA THR A 99 -38.83 -0.26 -0.75
C THR A 99 -38.03 0.95 -1.21
N VAL A 100 -38.17 2.06 -0.48
CA VAL A 100 -37.22 3.17 -0.54
C VAL A 100 -35.95 2.56 0.01
N VAL A 101 -35.02 2.23 -0.89
CA VAL A 101 -33.65 1.91 -0.51
C VAL A 101 -33.07 3.25 -0.08
N ASP A 102 -32.70 3.37 1.18
CA ASP A 102 -32.16 4.61 1.74
C ASP A 102 -30.84 4.92 1.03
N ASP A 103 -30.82 5.99 0.21
CA ASP A 103 -29.64 6.44 -0.55
C ASP A 103 -28.55 7.07 0.35
N ASP A 104 -28.75 7.12 1.68
CA ASP A 104 -27.87 7.83 2.63
C ASP A 104 -26.50 7.14 2.83
N ASP A 105 -26.38 5.82 2.57
CA ASP A 105 -25.16 5.04 2.83
C ASP A 105 -24.00 5.33 1.85
N ASP A 106 -24.29 5.86 0.67
CA ASP A 106 -23.26 6.16 -0.35
C ASP A 106 -22.43 7.40 0.03
N ASP A 107 -23.04 8.37 0.71
CA ASP A 107 -22.38 9.61 1.12
C ASP A 107 -21.34 9.37 2.21
N ASP A 108 -21.64 8.49 3.18
CA ASP A 108 -20.71 8.15 4.27
C ASP A 108 -19.46 7.44 3.75
N ASN A 109 -19.64 6.48 2.82
CA ASN A 109 -18.52 5.76 2.20
C ASN A 109 -17.65 6.71 1.35
N MET A 110 -18.28 7.63 0.61
CA MET A 110 -17.56 8.67 -0.12
C MET A 110 -16.70 9.53 0.82
N MET A 111 -17.26 9.95 1.96
CA MET A 111 -16.53 10.74 2.94
C MET A 111 -15.36 9.97 3.57
N MET A 112 -15.51 8.68 3.84
CA MET A 112 -14.41 7.81 4.31
C MET A 112 -13.27 7.72 3.27
N LYS A 113 -13.61 7.45 2.00
CA LYS A 113 -12.62 7.44 0.90
C LYS A 113 -11.89 8.76 0.77
N LEU A 114 -12.60 9.89 0.84
CA LEU A 114 -11.98 11.22 0.79
C LEU A 114 -11.00 11.47 1.96
N ARG A 115 -11.32 10.99 3.18
CA ARG A 115 -10.38 11.05 4.31
C ARG A 115 -9.11 10.25 4.03
N ILE A 116 -9.23 9.03 3.51
CA ILE A 116 -8.08 8.19 3.13
C ILE A 116 -7.24 8.90 2.06
N LEU A 117 -7.87 9.39 0.98
CA LEU A 117 -7.18 10.09 -0.12
C LEU A 117 -6.36 11.29 0.38
N LYS A 118 -6.93 12.08 1.30
CA LYS A 118 -6.23 13.22 1.93
C LYS A 118 -5.03 12.79 2.78
N LEU A 119 -5.14 11.65 3.49
CA LEU A 119 -4.03 11.13 4.31
C LEU A 119 -2.90 10.55 3.45
N ILE A 120 -3.21 9.92 2.31
CA ILE A 120 -2.20 9.26 1.46
C ILE A 120 -1.48 10.25 0.52
N GLU A 121 -2.11 11.37 0.14
CA GLU A 121 -1.53 12.37 -0.77
C GLU A 121 -0.07 12.76 -0.42
N PRO A 122 0.28 13.13 0.83
CA PRO A 122 1.65 13.52 1.16
C PRO A 122 2.66 12.36 1.20
N THR A 123 2.19 11.11 1.14
CA THR A 123 3.02 9.92 1.43
C THR A 123 3.81 9.41 0.23
N LYS A 124 3.58 9.96 -0.97
CA LYS A 124 4.14 9.42 -2.23
C LYS A 124 3.85 7.92 -2.36
N ARG A 125 2.56 7.55 -2.22
CA ARG A 125 2.07 6.15 -2.29
C ARG A 125 2.63 5.21 -1.20
N GLY A 126 2.92 5.77 -0.02
CA GLY A 126 3.51 5.03 1.10
C GLY A 126 5.04 5.03 1.13
N LEU A 127 5.73 5.61 0.14
CA LEU A 127 7.20 5.66 0.12
C LEU A 127 7.79 6.63 1.17
N ALA A 128 7.02 7.64 1.57
CA ALA A 128 7.44 8.68 2.50
C ALA A 128 6.58 8.74 3.77
N THR A 129 5.89 7.65 4.13
CA THR A 129 5.12 7.58 5.38
C THR A 129 6.01 7.49 6.62
N THR A 130 5.68 8.29 7.63
CA THR A 130 6.08 8.05 9.02
C THR A 130 5.24 6.96 9.67
N SER A 131 5.69 6.39 10.79
CA SER A 131 4.93 5.37 11.53
C SER A 131 3.55 5.87 11.98
N ILE A 132 3.44 7.12 12.43
CA ILE A 132 2.17 7.73 12.85
C ILE A 132 1.22 7.88 11.65
N GLN A 133 1.72 8.34 10.50
CA GLN A 133 0.90 8.42 9.28
C GLN A 133 0.41 7.05 8.83
N LYS A 134 1.28 6.03 8.87
CA LYS A 134 0.90 4.64 8.55
C LYS A 134 -0.25 4.16 9.44
N ILE A 135 -0.14 4.34 10.76
CA ILE A 135 -1.20 3.98 11.72
C ILE A 135 -2.51 4.71 11.40
N ASN A 136 -2.47 6.02 11.15
CA ASN A 136 -3.67 6.80 10.86
C ASN A 136 -4.35 6.38 9.54
N ILE A 137 -3.55 6.11 8.49
CA ILE A 137 -4.07 5.64 7.19
C ILE A 137 -4.70 4.26 7.35
N GLU A 138 -4.02 3.33 8.01
CA GLU A 138 -4.54 1.99 8.24
C GLU A 138 -5.81 1.99 9.10
N LYS A 139 -5.91 2.91 10.07
CA LYS A 139 -7.13 3.10 10.86
C LYS A 139 -8.32 3.50 9.99
N GLU A 140 -8.17 4.52 9.13
CA GLU A 140 -9.26 4.93 8.24
C GLU A 140 -9.61 3.85 7.20
N ILE A 141 -8.62 3.09 6.72
CA ILE A 141 -8.85 1.93 5.86
C ILE A 141 -9.71 0.87 6.57
N ARG A 142 -9.39 0.54 7.83
CA ARG A 142 -10.19 -0.43 8.61
C ARG A 142 -11.62 0.03 8.82
N ILE A 143 -11.82 1.33 9.12
CA ILE A 143 -13.16 1.92 9.24
C ILE A 143 -13.97 1.73 7.94
N LEU A 144 -13.33 1.90 6.78
CA LEU A 144 -13.97 1.66 5.47
C LEU A 144 -14.21 0.16 5.19
N GLU A 145 -13.31 -0.72 5.59
CA GLU A 145 -13.51 -2.19 5.47
C GLU A 145 -14.65 -2.70 6.36
N GLU A 146 -14.90 -2.01 7.48
CA GLU A 146 -15.93 -2.33 8.47
C GLU A 146 -17.29 -1.69 8.14
N SER A 147 -17.38 -0.74 7.20
CA SER A 147 -18.65 -0.13 6.82
C SER A 147 -19.51 -1.16 6.05
N CYS A 148 -20.52 -1.70 6.76
CA CYS A 148 -21.29 -2.88 6.35
C CYS A 148 -22.09 -2.72 5.04
N SER A 149 -22.40 -1.49 4.61
CA SER A 149 -23.34 -1.27 3.49
C SER A 149 -22.82 -1.73 2.13
N LEU A 150 -21.50 -1.87 1.95
CA LEU A 150 -20.88 -2.26 0.69
C LEU A 150 -20.05 -3.56 0.76
N LYS A 151 -20.09 -4.26 1.91
CA LYS A 151 -19.33 -5.49 2.08
C LYS A 151 -19.99 -6.60 1.26
N LEU A 152 -19.41 -6.88 0.10
CA LEU A 152 -19.77 -8.06 -0.69
C LEU A 152 -19.48 -9.30 0.13
N ASN A 153 -20.38 -10.28 0.08
CA ASN A 153 -20.16 -11.56 0.76
C ASN A 153 -19.01 -12.34 0.10
N GLU A 154 -18.83 -12.18 -1.22
CA GLU A 154 -17.85 -12.90 -2.01
C GLU A 154 -17.07 -11.95 -2.95
N PRO A 155 -16.36 -10.95 -2.42
CA PRO A 155 -15.70 -9.92 -3.23
C PRO A 155 -14.64 -10.53 -4.16
N ALA A 156 -14.16 -11.74 -3.86
CA ALA A 156 -13.16 -12.42 -4.65
C ALA A 156 -13.72 -13.06 -5.93
N ARG A 157 -15.04 -13.17 -6.05
CA ARG A 157 -15.77 -13.71 -7.21
C ARG A 157 -16.55 -12.64 -7.97
N ASP A 158 -16.57 -11.40 -7.47
CA ASP A 158 -17.30 -10.30 -8.09
C ASP A 158 -16.62 -9.84 -9.39
N ILE A 159 -17.41 -9.66 -10.46
CA ILE A 159 -16.88 -9.28 -11.78
C ILE A 159 -16.15 -7.91 -11.79
N ARG A 160 -16.45 -7.02 -10.84
CA ARG A 160 -15.85 -5.68 -10.74
C ARG A 160 -14.37 -5.74 -10.40
N MET A 161 -13.92 -6.82 -9.76
CA MET A 161 -12.52 -7.14 -9.51
C MET A 161 -11.63 -7.04 -10.76
N GLY A 162 -12.16 -7.43 -11.93
CA GLY A 162 -11.44 -7.41 -13.18
C GLY A 162 -11.08 -6.00 -13.64
N GLY A 163 -9.97 -5.88 -14.36
CA GLY A 163 -9.53 -4.63 -14.98
C GLY A 163 -8.20 -4.10 -14.44
N LEU A 164 -7.96 -2.81 -14.68
CA LEU A 164 -6.73 -2.13 -14.29
C LEU A 164 -6.96 -1.26 -13.06
N TRP A 165 -6.12 -1.45 -12.05
CA TRP A 165 -6.19 -0.79 -10.75
C TRP A 165 -4.90 -0.03 -10.49
N GLU A 166 -4.97 1.23 -10.11
CA GLU A 166 -3.81 2.02 -9.71
C GLU A 166 -3.61 1.95 -8.20
N VAL A 167 -2.39 1.61 -7.75
CA VAL A 167 -2.02 1.56 -6.33
C VAL A 167 -1.74 2.97 -5.83
N LEU A 168 -2.65 3.54 -5.04
CA LEU A 168 -2.47 4.86 -4.45
C LEU A 168 -1.73 4.83 -3.12
N TYR A 169 -1.80 3.70 -2.40
CA TYR A 169 -1.09 3.49 -1.15
C TYR A 169 -0.83 2.02 -0.91
N THR A 170 0.33 1.68 -0.37
CA THR A 170 0.62 0.34 0.13
C THR A 170 1.70 0.34 1.20
N THR A 171 1.64 -0.66 2.09
CA THR A 171 2.69 -0.95 3.08
C THR A 171 3.68 -2.01 2.58
N ALA A 172 3.50 -2.50 1.36
CA ALA A 172 4.38 -3.47 0.72
C ALA A 172 5.80 -2.90 0.52
N PRO A 173 6.83 -3.76 0.48
CA PRO A 173 8.16 -3.32 0.09
C PRO A 173 8.23 -2.97 -1.39
N PRO A 174 9.35 -2.37 -1.83
CA PRO A 174 9.74 -2.41 -3.22
C PRO A 174 9.78 -3.86 -3.77
N PRO A 175 9.34 -4.09 -5.02
CA PRO A 175 8.90 -3.08 -5.98
C PRO A 175 7.39 -2.76 -5.95
N SER A 176 6.61 -3.50 -5.16
CA SER A 176 5.14 -3.43 -5.15
C SER A 176 4.60 -2.08 -4.68
N ASN A 177 5.41 -1.25 -4.03
CA ASN A 177 5.09 0.12 -3.63
C ASN A 177 5.40 1.21 -4.65
N GLY A 178 5.69 0.83 -5.90
CA GLY A 178 5.96 1.78 -6.97
C GLY A 178 7.42 2.23 -7.05
N GLN A 179 8.34 1.56 -6.36
CA GLN A 179 9.76 1.89 -6.37
C GLN A 179 10.62 0.75 -6.94
N LEU A 180 11.51 1.06 -7.89
CA LEU A 180 12.53 0.14 -8.37
C LEU A 180 13.91 0.79 -8.23
N GLY A 181 14.60 0.48 -7.14
CA GLY A 181 15.86 1.14 -6.79
C GLY A 181 15.65 2.65 -6.59
N PRO A 182 16.40 3.54 -7.28
CA PRO A 182 16.22 4.98 -7.17
C PRO A 182 15.02 5.52 -7.95
N PHE A 183 14.37 4.68 -8.77
CA PHE A 183 13.30 5.11 -9.65
C PHE A 183 11.95 4.92 -8.99
N ILE A 184 11.14 5.98 -9.01
CA ILE A 184 9.78 6.00 -8.47
C ILE A 184 8.82 6.16 -9.65
N GLY A 185 7.77 5.34 -9.65
CA GLY A 185 6.79 5.26 -10.72
C GLY A 185 5.37 5.09 -10.21
N ILE A 186 4.48 4.73 -11.12
CA ILE A 186 3.10 4.37 -10.83
C ILE A 186 3.01 2.84 -10.86
N ALA A 187 2.57 2.24 -9.75
CA ALA A 187 2.24 0.83 -9.69
C ALA A 187 0.77 0.63 -10.07
N ASN A 188 0.51 -0.28 -11.00
CA ASN A 188 -0.80 -0.70 -11.40
C ASN A 188 -0.92 -2.22 -11.24
N GLN A 189 -2.13 -2.71 -10.99
CA GLN A 189 -2.47 -4.12 -10.97
C GLN A 189 -3.50 -4.40 -12.06
N LYS A 190 -3.20 -5.32 -12.96
CA LYS A 190 -4.14 -5.81 -13.97
C LYS A 190 -4.64 -7.18 -13.58
N ILE A 191 -5.96 -7.35 -13.51
CA ILE A 191 -6.62 -8.63 -13.27
C ILE A 191 -7.43 -8.99 -14.52
N ASP A 192 -7.18 -10.18 -15.05
CA ASP A 192 -7.95 -10.79 -16.12
C ASP A 192 -8.68 -12.00 -15.56
N LEU A 193 -10.00 -11.87 -15.46
CA LEU A 193 -10.87 -12.90 -14.89
C LEU A 193 -11.04 -14.10 -15.82
N GLU A 194 -11.09 -13.85 -17.12
CA GLU A 194 -11.34 -14.87 -18.13
C GLU A 194 -10.14 -15.81 -18.27
N ASN A 195 -8.94 -15.23 -18.25
CA ASN A 195 -7.71 -16.00 -18.40
C ASN A 195 -7.09 -16.47 -17.07
N GLY A 196 -7.67 -16.08 -15.93
CA GLY A 196 -7.11 -16.40 -14.61
C GLY A 196 -5.70 -15.80 -14.40
N THR A 197 -5.44 -14.62 -14.98
CA THR A 197 -4.12 -13.99 -14.93
C THR A 197 -4.10 -12.70 -14.12
N TYR A 198 -2.95 -12.45 -13.51
CA TYR A 198 -2.65 -11.27 -12.71
C TYR A 198 -1.32 -10.66 -13.16
N SER A 199 -1.25 -9.34 -13.23
CA SER A 199 0.00 -8.62 -13.48
C SER A 199 0.17 -7.42 -12.53
N ASN A 200 1.33 -7.32 -11.88
CA ASN A 200 1.79 -6.08 -11.26
C ASN A 200 2.66 -5.31 -12.27
N ILE A 201 2.33 -4.06 -12.55
CA ILE A 201 2.95 -3.24 -13.58
C ILE A 201 3.47 -1.96 -12.92
N LEU A 202 4.78 -1.79 -12.91
CA LEU A 202 5.43 -0.54 -12.52
C LEU A 202 5.82 0.26 -13.76
N GLU A 203 5.37 1.51 -13.83
CA GLU A 203 5.63 2.44 -14.93
C GLU A 203 6.41 3.67 -14.44
N ILE A 204 7.59 3.91 -15.02
CA ILE A 204 8.45 5.04 -14.68
C ILE A 204 8.65 5.90 -15.92
N GLY A 205 8.49 7.23 -15.78
CA GLY A 205 8.64 8.18 -16.89
C GLY A 205 7.35 8.76 -17.45
N GLY A 206 6.24 8.67 -16.71
CA GLY A 206 4.93 9.19 -17.11
C GLY A 206 3.99 8.11 -17.64
N SER A 207 2.69 8.33 -17.47
CA SER A 207 1.65 7.32 -17.73
C SER A 207 1.42 7.00 -19.21
N LYS A 208 1.76 7.90 -20.13
CA LYS A 208 1.52 7.70 -21.57
C LYS A 208 2.68 7.03 -22.30
N LYS A 209 3.90 7.22 -21.80
CA LYS A 209 5.12 6.72 -22.44
C LYS A 209 6.21 6.47 -21.38
N PRO A 210 6.01 5.45 -20.52
CA PRO A 210 7.04 5.11 -19.54
C PRO A 210 8.32 4.71 -20.27
N TRP A 211 9.45 5.28 -19.85
CA TRP A 211 10.75 4.90 -20.40
C TRP A 211 11.31 3.64 -19.73
N LEU A 212 10.79 3.27 -18.55
CA LEU A 212 11.11 2.04 -17.83
C LEU A 212 9.83 1.39 -17.31
N THR A 213 9.68 0.10 -17.60
CA THR A 213 8.57 -0.70 -17.08
C THR A 213 9.09 -1.97 -16.43
N ALA A 214 8.43 -2.40 -15.35
CA ALA A 214 8.61 -3.71 -14.76
C ALA A 214 7.26 -4.41 -14.65
N VAL A 215 7.15 -5.62 -15.20
CA VAL A 215 5.90 -6.40 -15.23
C VAL A 215 6.14 -7.73 -14.54
N LEU A 216 5.44 -7.94 -13.43
CA LEU A 216 5.38 -9.20 -12.70
C LEU A 216 4.10 -9.93 -13.08
N ASN A 217 4.21 -11.02 -13.82
CA ASN A 217 3.07 -11.86 -14.23
C ASN A 217 2.87 -13.02 -13.26
N ALA A 218 1.61 -13.33 -12.99
CA ALA A 218 1.16 -14.44 -12.18
C ALA A 218 -0.10 -15.08 -12.77
N SER A 219 -0.39 -16.31 -12.34
CA SER A 219 -1.75 -16.85 -12.37
C SER A 219 -2.39 -16.68 -10.99
N TRP A 220 -3.71 -16.77 -10.92
CA TRP A 220 -4.42 -16.81 -9.65
C TRP A 220 -5.46 -17.92 -9.66
N GLU A 221 -5.76 -18.44 -8.48
CA GLU A 221 -6.82 -19.42 -8.20
C GLU A 221 -7.49 -19.09 -6.88
N GLU A 222 -8.71 -19.58 -6.65
CA GLU A 222 -9.37 -19.46 -5.35
C GLU A 222 -8.52 -20.14 -4.28
N TRP A 223 -8.37 -19.49 -3.12
CA TRP A 223 -7.60 -20.06 -2.03
C TRP A 223 -8.46 -21.06 -1.24
N ASP A 224 -7.90 -22.22 -0.97
CA ASP A 224 -8.54 -23.32 -0.24
C ASP A 224 -8.44 -23.17 1.30
N GLY A 225 -7.79 -22.11 1.78
CA GLY A 225 -7.51 -21.89 3.21
C GLY A 225 -6.25 -22.60 3.72
N THR A 226 -5.56 -23.38 2.88
CA THR A 226 -4.33 -24.05 3.28
C THR A 226 -3.21 -23.02 3.39
N LEU A 227 -2.62 -22.87 4.59
CA LEU A 227 -1.50 -21.97 4.82
C LEU A 227 -0.31 -22.36 3.94
N LEU A 228 0.31 -21.36 3.32
CA LEU A 228 1.51 -21.55 2.52
C LEU A 228 2.73 -21.69 3.44
N GLU A 229 3.62 -22.62 3.12
CA GLU A 229 4.86 -22.80 3.85
C GLU A 229 5.72 -21.53 3.82
N GLU A 230 6.18 -21.10 4.99
CA GLU A 230 7.26 -20.11 5.10
C GLU A 230 8.55 -20.77 4.60
N LYS A 231 8.80 -20.67 3.29
CA LYS A 231 10.13 -21.00 2.77
C LYS A 231 11.10 -19.98 3.37
N GLU A 232 11.89 -20.42 4.34
CA GLU A 232 13.03 -19.67 4.87
C GLU A 232 13.85 -19.18 3.67
N GLY A 233 13.85 -17.87 3.49
CA GLY A 233 14.57 -17.27 2.37
C GLY A 233 16.05 -17.60 2.54
N ASN A 234 16.63 -18.35 1.60
CA ASN A 234 18.08 -18.52 1.47
C ASN A 234 18.73 -17.13 1.26
N GLY A 235 18.99 -16.41 2.35
CA GLY A 235 19.69 -15.13 2.37
C GLY A 235 18.87 -13.97 2.96
N GLY A 236 18.94 -13.80 4.29
CA GLY A 236 18.85 -12.47 4.92
C GLY A 236 17.48 -12.06 5.48
N GLU A 237 16.76 -12.98 6.11
CA GLU A 237 15.41 -12.75 6.64
C GLU A 237 15.42 -12.26 8.10
N LYS A 238 15.93 -11.05 8.35
CA LYS A 238 15.84 -10.40 9.68
C LYS A 238 15.06 -9.07 9.71
N LYS A 239 14.56 -8.57 8.58
CA LYS A 239 14.08 -7.18 8.49
C LYS A 239 12.55 -6.98 8.44
N TRP A 240 11.76 -8.05 8.48
CA TRP A 240 10.31 -7.96 8.33
C TRP A 240 9.55 -7.76 9.64
N LYS A 241 10.11 -8.22 10.77
CA LYS A 241 9.45 -8.15 12.08
C LYS A 241 9.33 -6.72 12.64
N ASP A 242 10.09 -5.75 12.12
CA ASP A 242 10.12 -4.39 12.65
C ASP A 242 8.99 -3.48 12.10
N ALA A 243 8.17 -3.96 11.15
CA ALA A 243 7.13 -3.15 10.50
C ALA A 243 5.70 -3.42 11.01
N VAL A 244 5.52 -4.41 11.89
CA VAL A 244 4.24 -4.78 12.51
C VAL A 244 4.34 -4.39 13.98
N VAL A 245 3.59 -3.34 14.36
CA VAL A 245 3.41 -3.00 15.77
C VAL A 245 2.46 -4.04 16.32
N ASN A 246 2.98 -4.99 17.10
CA ASN A 246 2.16 -5.89 17.89
C ASN A 246 1.35 -5.02 18.85
N VAL A 247 0.04 -4.97 18.63
CA VAL A 247 -0.91 -4.55 19.64
C VAL A 247 -1.16 -5.82 20.44
N ASP A 248 -0.51 -5.93 21.59
CA ASP A 248 -0.68 -7.04 22.51
C ASP A 248 -2.11 -6.96 23.09
N ASP A 249 -3.04 -7.69 22.49
CA ASP A 249 -4.37 -7.96 23.06
C ASP A 249 -4.26 -9.25 23.90
N ASP A 250 -3.88 -9.07 25.17
CA ASP A 250 -4.00 -10.08 26.22
C ASP A 250 -5.49 -10.28 26.58
N ASP A 251 -6.20 -11.16 25.88
CA ASP A 251 -7.51 -11.67 26.32
C ASP A 251 -7.50 -13.21 26.42
N ASP A 252 -7.41 -13.67 27.67
CA ASP A 252 -7.15 -15.05 28.08
C ASP A 252 -8.48 -15.82 28.34
N SER A 253 -9.47 -15.65 27.45
CA SER A 253 -10.77 -16.33 27.56
C SER A 253 -10.77 -17.69 26.85
N LYS A 254 -10.53 -18.74 27.63
CA LYS A 254 -10.72 -20.15 27.23
C LYS A 254 -12.17 -20.55 27.41
N ASP A 255 -13.01 -20.32 26.40
CA ASP A 255 -14.33 -20.92 26.31
C ASP A 255 -14.30 -22.17 25.42
N ASP A 256 -14.57 -23.31 26.05
CA ASP A 256 -14.71 -24.65 25.48
C ASP A 256 -16.07 -24.74 24.74
N VAL A 257 -16.08 -24.37 23.46
CA VAL A 257 -17.26 -24.45 22.59
C VAL A 257 -17.23 -25.77 21.84
N THR A 258 -18.14 -26.68 22.24
CA THR A 258 -18.42 -27.94 21.55
C THR A 258 -18.85 -27.70 20.10
N ALA A 259 -18.04 -28.18 19.16
CA ALA A 259 -18.23 -28.09 17.72
C ALA A 259 -19.56 -28.74 17.26
N THR A 260 -20.51 -27.91 16.86
CA THR A 260 -21.72 -28.32 16.12
C THR A 260 -21.62 -27.82 14.70
N ASN A 261 -21.51 -28.74 13.73
CA ASN A 261 -21.38 -28.50 12.29
C ASN A 261 -20.20 -27.60 11.92
N GLU A 262 -19.12 -28.21 11.45
CA GLU A 262 -18.05 -27.52 10.73
C GLU A 262 -18.67 -26.86 9.49
N ASP A 263 -19.13 -25.62 9.63
CA ASP A 263 -19.42 -24.74 8.50
C ASP A 263 -18.13 -24.71 7.68
N VAL A 264 -18.16 -25.35 6.51
CA VAL A 264 -17.03 -25.37 5.59
C VAL A 264 -16.77 -23.92 5.21
N ILE A 265 -15.75 -23.32 5.81
CA ILE A 265 -15.37 -21.92 5.57
C ILE A 265 -14.91 -21.83 4.11
N ASP A 266 -15.68 -21.14 3.27
CA ASP A 266 -15.31 -20.85 1.88
C ASP A 266 -14.29 -19.71 1.84
N TYR A 267 -13.01 -20.05 1.98
CA TYR A 267 -11.92 -19.09 1.88
C TYR A 267 -11.83 -18.45 0.48
N GLY A 268 -12.25 -19.17 -0.56
CA GLY A 268 -12.25 -18.74 -1.95
C GLY A 268 -13.16 -17.53 -2.22
N ALA A 269 -14.21 -17.37 -1.41
CA ALA A 269 -15.12 -16.22 -1.47
C ALA A 269 -14.40 -14.87 -1.23
N THR A 270 -13.33 -14.86 -0.45
CA THR A 270 -12.64 -13.62 -0.05
C THR A 270 -11.16 -13.58 -0.43
N SER A 271 -10.58 -14.71 -0.82
CA SER A 271 -9.13 -14.83 -0.99
C SER A 271 -8.72 -15.64 -2.22
N TRP A 272 -7.60 -15.24 -2.82
CA TRP A 272 -6.92 -15.99 -3.88
C TRP A 272 -5.51 -16.38 -3.47
N LYS A 273 -5.07 -17.48 -4.06
CA LYS A 273 -3.66 -17.80 -4.16
C LYS A 273 -3.12 -17.27 -5.48
N VAL A 274 -2.04 -16.52 -5.42
CA VAL A 274 -1.38 -15.90 -6.58
C VAL A 274 -0.02 -16.53 -6.79
N ASP A 275 0.17 -17.18 -7.95
CA ASP A 275 1.39 -17.89 -8.32
C ASP A 275 2.24 -17.07 -9.31
N PHE A 276 3.34 -16.51 -8.83
CA PHE A 276 4.22 -15.71 -9.67
C PHE A 276 4.95 -16.57 -10.70
N LYS A 277 4.91 -16.14 -11.97
CA LYS A 277 5.52 -16.85 -13.09
C LYS A 277 6.79 -16.17 -13.56
N THR A 278 6.72 -14.88 -13.88
CA THR A 278 7.86 -14.15 -14.45
C THR A 278 7.88 -12.69 -14.04
N ILE A 279 9.06 -12.10 -13.93
CA ILE A 279 9.25 -10.65 -13.94
C ILE A 279 10.02 -10.24 -15.20
N THR A 280 9.55 -9.20 -15.88
CA THR A 280 10.20 -8.62 -17.06
C THR A 280 10.46 -7.14 -16.84
N ILE A 281 11.69 -6.67 -17.05
CA ILE A 281 12.05 -5.26 -17.00
C ILE A 281 12.37 -4.79 -18.42
N ARG A 282 11.77 -3.68 -18.85
CA ARG A 282 11.98 -3.08 -20.18
C ARG A 282 12.45 -1.64 -20.05
N LEU A 283 13.32 -1.23 -20.97
CA LEU A 283 13.76 0.15 -21.13
C LEU A 283 13.42 0.58 -22.57
N PHE A 284 12.62 1.63 -22.73
CA PHE A 284 12.07 2.05 -24.03
C PHE A 284 11.48 0.87 -24.83
N ASP A 285 10.65 0.07 -24.16
CA ASP A 285 10.02 -1.16 -24.66
C ASP A 285 10.96 -2.34 -24.99
N ILE A 286 12.28 -2.13 -24.94
CA ILE A 286 13.29 -3.16 -25.15
C ILE A 286 13.44 -3.99 -23.86
N PRO A 287 13.22 -5.32 -23.89
CA PRO A 287 13.40 -6.17 -22.71
C PRO A 287 14.87 -6.24 -22.29
N LEU A 288 15.18 -5.83 -21.06
CA LEU A 288 16.52 -5.89 -20.50
C LEU A 288 16.73 -7.13 -19.61
N LEU A 289 15.70 -7.50 -18.86
CA LEU A 289 15.72 -8.63 -17.93
C LEU A 289 14.41 -9.40 -18.05
N LYS A 290 14.50 -10.72 -18.11
CA LYS A 290 13.38 -11.63 -17.90
C LYS A 290 13.82 -12.72 -16.95
N GLN A 291 13.17 -12.81 -15.80
CA GLN A 291 13.43 -13.84 -14.79
C GLN A 291 12.16 -14.65 -14.58
N GLN A 292 12.32 -15.98 -14.59
CA GLN A 292 11.26 -16.92 -14.23
C GLN A 292 11.38 -17.26 -12.75
N PHE A 293 10.24 -17.27 -12.05
CA PHE A 293 10.18 -17.71 -10.65
C PHE A 293 10.15 -19.23 -10.58
N LYS A 294 10.64 -19.77 -9.45
CA LYS A 294 10.51 -21.20 -9.17
C LYS A 294 9.04 -21.54 -8.93
N GLU A 295 8.68 -22.79 -9.23
CA GLU A 295 7.36 -23.31 -8.90
C GLU A 295 7.07 -23.20 -7.40
N GLY A 296 5.80 -22.92 -7.06
CA GLY A 296 5.37 -22.65 -5.69
C GLY A 296 5.87 -21.32 -5.11
N THR A 297 6.21 -20.34 -5.96
CA THR A 297 6.43 -18.96 -5.52
C THR A 297 5.09 -18.24 -5.47
N SER A 298 4.37 -18.44 -4.37
CA SER A 298 2.97 -18.05 -4.23
C SER A 298 2.72 -17.08 -3.07
N ARG A 299 1.61 -16.35 -3.12
CA ARG A 299 1.13 -15.46 -2.04
C ARG A 299 -0.37 -15.61 -1.89
N VAL A 300 -0.89 -15.22 -0.73
CA VAL A 300 -2.33 -15.19 -0.47
C VAL A 300 -2.80 -13.75 -0.51
N TRP A 301 -3.88 -13.50 -1.23
CA TRP A 301 -4.44 -12.18 -1.48
C TRP A 301 -5.87 -12.18 -1.00
N ARG A 302 -6.15 -11.45 0.07
CA ARG A 302 -7.49 -11.30 0.64
C ARG A 302 -8.08 -9.97 0.21
N MET A 303 -9.26 -10.02 -0.41
CA MET A 303 -10.04 -8.84 -0.74
C MET A 303 -10.89 -8.46 0.47
N SER A 304 -10.60 -7.30 1.06
CA SER A 304 -11.32 -6.81 2.24
C SER A 304 -12.39 -5.77 1.90
N TYR A 305 -12.27 -5.11 0.75
CA TYR A 305 -13.25 -4.14 0.26
C TYR A 305 -13.21 -4.05 -1.27
N LEU A 306 -14.37 -3.99 -1.90
CA LEU A 306 -14.51 -3.80 -3.35
C LEU A 306 -15.83 -3.11 -3.67
N ASP A 307 -15.75 -2.05 -4.46
CA ASP A 307 -16.89 -1.45 -5.13
C ASP A 307 -16.55 -1.13 -6.61
N ASN A 308 -17.27 -0.17 -7.21
CA ASN A 308 -17.10 0.19 -8.61
C ASN A 308 -15.76 0.87 -8.93
N ASP A 309 -15.18 1.60 -7.98
CA ASP A 309 -14.01 2.46 -8.20
C ASP A 309 -12.86 2.24 -7.21
N THR A 310 -13.10 1.55 -6.11
CA THR A 310 -12.18 1.39 -4.99
C THR A 310 -12.03 -0.09 -4.66
N ARG A 311 -10.80 -0.48 -4.34
CA ARG A 311 -10.45 -1.83 -3.94
C ARG A 311 -9.39 -1.83 -2.86
N ILE A 312 -9.58 -2.67 -1.84
CA ILE A 312 -8.60 -2.89 -0.78
C ILE A 312 -8.23 -4.36 -0.74
N VAL A 313 -6.92 -4.62 -0.86
CA VAL A 313 -6.35 -5.97 -0.77
C VAL A 313 -5.35 -6.03 0.35
N ARG A 314 -5.43 -7.11 1.12
CA ARG A 314 -4.43 -7.52 2.09
C ARG A 314 -3.69 -8.72 1.53
N ALA A 315 -2.40 -8.57 1.25
CA ALA A 315 -1.61 -9.63 0.64
C ALA A 315 -0.55 -10.12 1.62
N GLY A 316 -0.55 -11.42 1.87
CA GLY A 316 0.34 -12.10 2.81
C GLY A 316 1.21 -13.14 2.13
N ARG A 317 2.25 -13.61 2.82
CA ARG A 317 3.11 -14.70 2.33
C ARG A 317 2.50 -16.06 2.58
N THR A 318 1.88 -16.19 3.74
CA THR A 318 1.43 -17.46 4.32
C THR A 318 -0.08 -17.61 4.29
N GLY A 319 -0.82 -16.49 4.18
CA GLY A 319 -2.26 -16.44 4.41
C GLY A 319 -2.65 -16.08 5.85
N LYS A 320 -1.67 -15.85 6.73
CA LYS A 320 -1.91 -15.31 8.08
C LYS A 320 -2.09 -13.80 8.03
N GLY A 321 -3.02 -13.26 8.80
CA GLY A 321 -3.25 -11.81 8.84
C GLY A 321 -2.06 -10.99 9.36
N GLU A 322 -1.12 -11.60 10.08
CA GLU A 322 0.07 -10.94 10.65
C GLU A 322 1.13 -10.55 9.61
N ASP A 323 1.14 -11.21 8.45
CA ASP A 323 2.08 -10.92 7.36
C ASP A 323 1.45 -10.12 6.20
N ASP A 324 0.20 -9.70 6.38
CA ASP A 324 -0.55 -8.91 5.41
C ASP A 324 0.07 -7.53 5.22
N VAL A 325 0.32 -7.18 3.95
CA VAL A 325 0.52 -5.79 3.52
C VAL A 325 -0.75 -5.28 2.86
N VAL A 326 -1.10 -4.02 3.10
CA VAL A 326 -2.31 -3.41 2.55
C VAL A 326 -2.02 -2.76 1.20
N PHE A 327 -2.99 -2.84 0.30
CA PHE A 327 -3.03 -2.11 -0.97
C PHE A 327 -4.36 -1.38 -1.06
N TYR A 328 -4.33 -0.04 -1.07
CA TYR A 328 -5.48 0.78 -1.40
C TYR A 328 -5.37 1.23 -2.86
N MET A 329 -6.38 0.87 -3.65
CA MET A 329 -6.36 1.03 -5.10
C MET A 329 -7.62 1.71 -5.61
N ILE A 330 -7.46 2.46 -6.70
CA ILE A 330 -8.58 2.98 -7.48
C ILE A 330 -8.60 2.34 -8.87
N ARG A 331 -9.79 2.18 -9.42
CA ARG A 331 -9.96 1.67 -10.78
C ARG A 331 -9.48 2.72 -11.78
N LYS A 332 -8.66 2.29 -12.75
CA LYS A 332 -8.38 3.13 -13.91
C LYS A 332 -9.50 2.97 -14.92
N GLY A 333 -10.12 4.10 -15.28
CA GLY A 333 -11.05 4.15 -16.40
C GLY A 333 -10.36 3.61 -17.66
N ASN A 334 -11.09 2.81 -18.44
CA ASN A 334 -10.63 2.30 -19.73
C ASN A 334 -10.44 3.41 -20.76
#